data_AF-A0A7S1H147-F1
#
_entry.id   AF-A0A7S1H147-F1
#
_cell.length_a   1.000
_cell.length_b   1.000
_cell.length_c   1.000
_cell.angle_alpha   90.00
_cell.angle_beta   90.00
_cell.angle_gamma   90.00
#
_symmetry.space_group_name_H-M   'P 1'
#
loop_
_entity.id
_entity.type
_entity.pdbx_description
1 polymer ?
#
loop_
_entity_poly.entity_id
_entity_poly.type
_entity_poly.pdbx_seq_one_letter_code
_entity_poly.pdbx_strand_id
1 'polypeptide(L)'
;IRLAVSLDGTEEEETVLAIKELNPVTILLKPDASVSRLHSSRRLFEMFKKNDIKSTVIHHFTTDTDNSNELALQLGTNIGALLNDGNGDGILVEQIGNNAFSVDYLRKTSFSLLQGSRMRNTKT
;
A
#
# COMPACT_ATOMS: atom_id res chain seq x y z
N ILE A 1 22.44 7.92 -4.04
CA ILE A 1 21.14 8.64 -3.93
C ILE A 1 20.12 7.64 -3.40
N ARG A 2 19.24 8.02 -2.47
CA ARG A 2 18.14 7.15 -2.01
C ARG A 2 16.89 7.52 -2.79
N LEU A 3 16.33 6.57 -3.53
CA LEU A 3 15.16 6.78 -4.38
C LEU A 3 13.92 6.15 -3.77
N ALA A 4 12.79 6.79 -3.99
CA ALA A 4 11.47 6.19 -3.84
C ALA A 4 10.77 6.24 -5.20
N VAL A 5 10.06 5.19 -5.56
CA VAL A 5 9.31 5.09 -6.83
C VAL A 5 7.85 4.80 -6.54
N SER A 6 6.96 5.34 -7.37
CA SER A 6 5.52 5.05 -7.28
C SER A 6 5.12 4.13 -8.42
N LEU A 7 4.25 3.17 -8.10
CA LEU A 7 3.73 2.19 -9.05
C LEU A 7 2.20 2.16 -9.00
N ASP A 8 1.58 1.93 -10.15
CA ASP A 8 0.13 1.94 -10.35
C ASP A 8 -0.45 0.53 -10.62
N GLY A 9 0.38 -0.50 -10.60
CA GLY A 9 -0.03 -1.90 -10.75
C GLY A 9 -0.32 -2.30 -12.20
N THR A 10 -0.14 -1.39 -13.17
CA THR A 10 -0.24 -1.68 -14.60
C THR A 10 1.11 -2.00 -15.23
N GLU A 11 2.20 -1.94 -14.47
CA GLU A 11 3.55 -2.12 -14.97
C GLU A 11 3.73 -3.48 -15.67
N GLU A 12 4.40 -3.42 -16.82
CA GLU A 12 4.83 -4.61 -17.54
C GLU A 12 6.16 -5.14 -16.99
N GLU A 13 6.48 -6.39 -17.31
CA GLU A 13 7.65 -7.09 -16.78
C GLU A 13 8.97 -6.33 -17.04
N GLU A 14 9.10 -5.67 -18.21
CA GLU A 14 10.25 -4.82 -18.53
C GLU A 14 10.40 -3.64 -17.56
N THR A 15 9.30 -3.00 -17.18
CA THR A 15 9.32 -1.88 -16.22
C THR A 15 9.69 -2.37 -14.83
N VAL A 16 9.18 -3.54 -14.43
CA VAL A 16 9.54 -4.17 -13.14
C VAL A 16 11.04 -4.51 -13.09
N LEU A 17 11.62 -4.98 -14.19
CA LEU A 17 13.07 -5.22 -14.28
C LEU A 17 13.88 -3.92 -14.16
N ALA A 18 13.43 -2.82 -14.78
CA ALA A 18 14.08 -1.53 -14.63
C ALA A 18 14.07 -1.04 -13.16
N ILE A 19 13.00 -1.31 -12.41
CA ILE A 19 12.92 -0.98 -10.97
C ILE A 19 13.96 -1.75 -10.16
N LYS A 20 14.24 -3.01 -10.52
CA LYS A 20 15.29 -3.81 -9.87
C LYS A 20 16.65 -3.13 -10.00
N GLU A 21 16.99 -2.64 -11.19
CA GLU A 21 18.25 -1.94 -11.45
C GLU A 21 18.35 -0.61 -10.70
N LEU A 22 17.23 0.10 -10.56
CA LEU A 22 17.16 1.34 -9.77
C LEU A 22 17.38 1.11 -8.27
N ASN A 23 17.08 -0.10 -7.77
CA ASN A 23 17.18 -0.49 -6.36
C ASN A 23 16.62 0.58 -5.39
N PRO A 24 15.33 0.96 -5.53
CA PRO A 24 14.74 1.99 -4.69
C PRO A 24 14.66 1.51 -3.24
N VAL A 25 14.82 2.46 -2.31
CA VAL A 25 14.67 2.18 -0.87
C VAL A 25 13.22 1.87 -0.54
N THR A 26 12.28 2.49 -1.25
CA THR A 26 10.85 2.31 -1.01
C THR A 26 10.05 2.42 -2.31
N ILE A 27 9.03 1.59 -2.42
CA ILE A 27 8.02 1.59 -3.47
C ILE A 27 6.71 2.06 -2.84
N LEU A 28 6.10 3.09 -3.42
CA LEU A 28 4.73 3.51 -3.10
C LEU A 28 3.78 2.83 -4.09
N LEU A 29 3.00 1.87 -3.61
CA LEU A 29 2.03 1.18 -4.45
C LEU A 29 0.68 1.91 -4.38
N LYS A 30 0.34 2.63 -5.44
CA LYS A 30 -0.91 3.36 -5.62
C LYS A 30 -1.62 2.86 -6.88
N PRO A 31 -2.30 1.69 -6.83
CA PRO A 31 -2.94 1.14 -8.00
C PRO A 31 -3.90 2.12 -8.67
N ASP A 32 -3.88 2.14 -9.99
CA ASP A 32 -4.76 3.00 -10.78
C ASP A 32 -6.24 2.66 -10.52
N ALA A 33 -7.11 3.67 -10.61
CA ALA A 33 -8.53 3.50 -10.34
C ALA A 33 -9.23 2.58 -11.37
N SER A 34 -8.66 2.41 -12.56
CA SER A 34 -9.20 1.53 -13.61
C SER A 34 -8.93 0.04 -13.37
N VAL A 35 -8.05 -0.32 -12.42
CA VAL A 35 -7.70 -1.71 -12.13
C VAL A 35 -8.11 -2.13 -10.72
N SER A 36 -8.36 -3.42 -10.55
CA SER A 36 -8.59 -3.96 -9.20
C SER A 36 -7.30 -3.95 -8.40
N ARG A 37 -7.26 -3.12 -7.34
CA ARG A 37 -6.13 -3.01 -6.41
C ARG A 37 -5.64 -4.38 -5.91
N LEU A 38 -6.55 -5.30 -5.55
CA LEU A 38 -6.15 -6.62 -5.04
C LEU A 38 -5.46 -7.46 -6.11
N HIS A 39 -6.03 -7.53 -7.32
CA HIS A 39 -5.49 -8.35 -8.39
C HIS A 39 -4.21 -7.76 -8.97
N SER A 40 -4.17 -6.45 -9.22
CA SER A 40 -2.98 -5.77 -9.75
C SER A 40 -1.82 -5.83 -8.76
N SER A 41 -2.08 -5.59 -7.46
CA SER A 41 -1.03 -5.70 -6.44
C SER A 41 -0.50 -7.13 -6.35
N ARG A 42 -1.37 -8.15 -6.29
CA ARG A 42 -0.90 -9.55 -6.25
C ARG A 42 -0.05 -9.92 -7.46
N ARG A 43 -0.46 -9.53 -8.67
CA ARG A 43 0.34 -9.70 -9.91
C ARG A 43 1.72 -9.05 -9.74
N LEU A 44 1.76 -7.81 -9.28
CA LEU A 44 3.00 -7.06 -9.09
C LEU A 44 3.93 -7.72 -8.05
N PHE A 45 3.40 -8.16 -6.91
CA PHE A 45 4.18 -8.88 -5.90
C PHE A 45 4.70 -10.24 -6.39
N GLU A 46 3.97 -10.96 -7.23
CA GLU A 46 4.49 -12.17 -7.88
C GLU A 46 5.66 -11.84 -8.83
N MET A 47 5.57 -10.73 -9.58
CA MET A 47 6.69 -10.26 -10.40
C MET A 47 7.90 -9.85 -9.54
N PHE A 48 7.68 -9.21 -8.39
CA PHE A 48 8.75 -8.88 -7.45
C PHE A 48 9.46 -10.12 -6.91
N LYS A 49 8.69 -11.12 -6.47
CA LYS A 49 9.23 -12.41 -6.01
C LYS A 49 10.04 -13.11 -7.10
N LYS A 50 9.47 -13.21 -8.31
CA LYS A 50 10.14 -13.83 -9.47
C LYS A 50 11.48 -13.17 -9.78
N ASN A 51 11.58 -11.86 -9.60
CA ASN A 51 12.75 -11.06 -9.95
C ASN A 51 13.66 -10.72 -8.75
N ASP A 52 13.42 -11.29 -7.56
CA ASP A 52 14.16 -11.03 -6.31
C ASP A 52 14.22 -9.53 -5.93
N ILE A 53 13.13 -8.79 -6.15
CA ILE A 53 12.98 -7.39 -5.73
C ILE A 53 12.58 -7.37 -4.25
N LYS A 54 13.42 -6.73 -3.42
CA LYS A 54 13.27 -6.67 -1.94
C LYS A 54 13.01 -5.28 -1.41
N SER A 55 12.74 -4.31 -2.28
CA SER A 55 12.41 -2.95 -1.88
C SER A 55 11.17 -2.94 -0.99
N THR A 56 11.20 -2.13 0.07
CA THR A 56 10.05 -1.97 0.96
C THR A 56 8.87 -1.41 0.19
N VAL A 57 7.70 -2.03 0.31
CA VAL A 57 6.48 -1.60 -0.38
C VAL A 57 5.49 -1.01 0.62
N ILE A 58 5.12 0.25 0.43
CA ILE A 58 4.10 0.94 1.22
C ILE A 58 2.85 1.09 0.36
N HIS A 59 1.72 0.59 0.85
CA HIS A 59 0.42 0.77 0.20
C HIS A 59 -0.03 2.22 0.34
N HIS A 60 -0.06 2.95 -0.76
CA HIS A 60 -0.60 4.30 -0.81
C HIS A 60 -2.10 4.21 -1.12
N PHE A 61 -2.91 4.55 -0.12
CA PHE A 61 -4.37 4.62 -0.22
C PHE A 61 -4.82 6.07 -0.28
N THR A 62 -5.66 6.39 -1.24
CA THR A 62 -6.31 7.70 -1.32
C THR A 62 -7.80 7.52 -1.05
N THR A 63 -8.39 8.39 -0.25
CA THR A 63 -9.82 8.36 0.09
C THR A 63 -10.37 9.77 0.27
N ASP A 64 -11.62 9.97 -0.14
CA ASP A 64 -12.39 11.19 0.06
C ASP A 64 -13.48 11.04 1.13
N THR A 65 -13.57 9.86 1.76
CA THR A 65 -14.60 9.60 2.77
C THR A 65 -14.37 10.40 4.04
N ASP A 66 -15.45 10.94 4.59
CA ASP A 66 -15.51 11.53 5.92
C ASP A 66 -16.20 10.60 6.95
N ASN A 67 -16.55 9.37 6.53
CA ASN A 67 -17.16 8.37 7.38
C ASN A 67 -16.10 7.38 7.91
N SER A 68 -15.98 7.33 9.23
CA SER A 68 -15.00 6.48 9.93
C SER A 68 -15.17 4.98 9.65
N ASN A 69 -16.42 4.51 9.54
CA ASN A 69 -16.71 3.10 9.31
C ASN A 69 -16.40 2.72 7.86
N GLU A 70 -16.71 3.61 6.92
CA GLU A 70 -16.36 3.45 5.51
C GLU A 70 -14.85 3.40 5.34
N LEU A 71 -14.11 4.32 5.97
CA LEU A 71 -12.65 4.29 5.93
C LEU A 71 -12.09 2.95 6.44
N ALA A 72 -12.55 2.48 7.61
CA ALA A 72 -12.08 1.22 8.17
C ALA A 72 -12.40 0.03 7.26
N LEU A 73 -13.59 0.01 6.65
CA LEU A 73 -14.01 -1.03 5.71
C LEU A 73 -13.14 -1.01 4.44
N GLN A 74 -12.93 0.17 3.85
CA GLN A 74 -12.10 0.34 2.66
C GLN A 74 -10.66 -0.13 2.92
N LEU A 75 -10.07 0.29 4.03
CA LEU A 75 -8.71 -0.09 4.41
C LEU A 75 -8.58 -1.60 4.65
N GLY A 76 -9.52 -2.19 5.39
CA GLY A 76 -9.51 -3.63 5.69
C GLY A 76 -9.65 -4.49 4.44
N THR A 77 -10.59 -4.15 3.56
CA THR A 77 -10.88 -4.91 2.34
C THR A 77 -9.80 -4.79 1.27
N ASN A 78 -9.24 -3.59 1.10
CA ASN A 78 -8.28 -3.32 0.02
C ASN A 78 -6.82 -3.59 0.42
N ILE A 79 -6.43 -3.24 1.64
CA ILE A 79 -5.03 -3.27 2.07
C ILE A 79 -4.84 -4.36 3.12
N GLY A 80 -5.79 -4.52 4.04
CA GLY A 80 -5.74 -5.57 5.05
C GLY A 80 -5.59 -6.97 4.44
N ALA A 81 -6.29 -7.24 3.34
CA ALA A 81 -6.16 -8.49 2.58
C ALA A 81 -4.74 -8.70 2.02
N LEU A 82 -4.13 -7.65 1.42
CA LEU A 82 -2.78 -7.74 0.86
C LEU A 82 -1.72 -7.90 1.95
N LEU A 83 -1.85 -7.18 3.05
CA LEU A 83 -0.95 -7.32 4.20
C LEU A 83 -1.05 -8.71 4.84
N ASN A 84 -2.25 -9.30 4.90
CA ASN A 84 -2.43 -10.67 5.38
C ASN A 84 -1.81 -11.71 4.43
N ASP A 85 -1.72 -11.42 3.14
CA ASP A 85 -0.97 -12.23 2.17
C ASP A 85 0.56 -12.06 2.30
N GLY A 86 1.03 -11.16 3.18
CA GLY A 86 2.45 -10.78 3.28
C GLY A 86 2.93 -9.86 2.16
N ASN A 87 2.00 -9.27 1.40
CA ASN A 87 2.29 -8.40 0.26
C ASN A 87 2.30 -6.93 0.70
N GLY A 88 3.40 -6.50 1.31
CA GLY A 88 3.68 -5.10 1.67
C GLY A 88 4.09 -4.92 3.13
N ASP A 89 4.71 -3.77 3.41
CA ASP A 89 5.40 -3.49 4.67
C ASP A 89 4.74 -2.38 5.48
N GLY A 90 3.78 -1.67 4.89
CA GLY A 90 3.11 -0.57 5.54
C GLY A 90 2.00 0.07 4.71
N ILE A 91 1.44 1.13 5.27
CA ILE A 91 0.36 1.90 4.65
C ILE A 91 0.62 3.40 4.79
N LEU A 92 0.29 4.13 3.75
CA LEU A 92 0.14 5.59 3.73
C LEU A 92 -1.30 5.90 3.34
N VAL A 93 -2.03 6.58 4.22
CA VAL A 93 -3.41 7.04 3.96
C VAL A 93 -3.38 8.52 3.64
N GLU A 94 -3.78 8.86 2.43
CA GLU A 94 -3.96 10.21 1.92
C GLU A 94 -5.45 10.54 1.86
N GLN A 95 -5.85 11.60 2.56
CA GLN A 95 -7.22 12.09 2.50
C GLN A 95 -7.29 13.25 1.52
N ILE A 96 -8.22 13.16 0.56
CA ILE A 96 -8.47 14.19 -0.43
C ILE A 96 -9.82 14.87 -0.19
N GLY A 97 -9.96 16.12 -0.62
CA GLY A 97 -11.17 16.92 -0.41
C GLY A 97 -11.11 17.80 0.85
N ASN A 98 -12.26 18.38 1.21
CA ASN A 98 -12.35 19.43 2.24
C ASN A 98 -12.61 18.90 3.66
N ASN A 99 -13.04 17.64 3.78
CA ASN A 99 -13.28 16.99 5.07
C ASN A 99 -12.12 16.03 5.34
N ALA A 100 -11.18 16.43 6.19
CA ALA A 100 -10.04 15.61 6.56
C ALA A 100 -10.20 15.09 7.99
N PHE A 101 -10.03 13.77 8.19
CA PHE A 101 -9.81 13.24 9.53
C PHE A 101 -8.53 13.85 10.12
N SER A 102 -8.46 13.92 11.45
CA SER A 102 -7.24 14.36 12.10
C SER A 102 -6.08 13.39 11.79
N VAL A 103 -4.86 13.91 11.72
CA VAL A 103 -3.65 13.09 11.53
C VAL A 103 -3.54 12.01 12.62
N ASP A 104 -3.94 12.31 13.85
CA ASP A 104 -3.94 11.35 14.95
C ASP A 104 -4.94 10.21 14.73
N TYR A 105 -6.14 10.53 14.22
CA TYR A 105 -7.14 9.53 13.87
C TYR A 105 -6.63 8.62 12.75
N LEU A 106 -6.12 9.17 11.65
CA LEU A 106 -5.57 8.38 10.54
C LEU A 106 -4.41 7.48 10.99
N ARG A 107 -3.53 8.00 11.86
CA ARG A 107 -2.43 7.23 12.46
C ARG A 107 -2.96 6.06 13.28
N LYS A 108 -3.91 6.30 14.18
CA LYS A 108 -4.51 5.24 15.02
C LYS A 108 -5.22 4.18 14.19
N THR A 109 -6.00 4.60 13.18
CA THR A 109 -6.68 3.68 12.26
C THR A 109 -5.67 2.83 11.48
N SER A 110 -4.59 3.44 10.99
CA SER A 110 -3.51 2.72 10.30
C SER A 110 -2.81 1.72 11.22
N PHE A 111 -2.58 2.07 12.48
CA PHE A 111 -2.00 1.14 13.46
C PHE A 111 -2.94 -0.03 13.79
N SER A 112 -4.23 0.23 13.93
CA SER A 112 -5.24 -0.81 14.12
C SER A 112 -5.27 -1.77 12.93
N LEU A 113 -5.19 -1.26 11.69
CA LEU A 113 -5.09 -2.08 10.48
C LEU A 113 -3.84 -2.98 10.52
N LEU A 114 -2.66 -2.40 10.76
CA LEU A 114 -1.40 -3.16 10.82
C LEU A 114 -1.39 -4.23 11.91
N GLN A 115 -2.01 -3.95 13.06
CA GLN A 115 -2.20 -4.93 14.14
C GLN A 115 -3.16 -6.05 13.72
N GLY A 116 -4.29 -5.69 13.09
CA GLY A 116 -5.27 -6.64 12.57
C GLY A 116 -4.69 -7.57 11.51
N SER A 117 -3.77 -7.07 10.68
CA SER A 117 -3.04 -7.84 9.67
C SER A 117 -1.76 -8.53 10.18
N ARG A 118 -1.51 -8.54 11.50
CA ARG A 118 -0.30 -9.14 12.13
C ARG A 118 1.04 -8.57 11.65
N MET A 119 1.03 -7.38 11.06
CA MET A 119 2.25 -6.64 10.69
C MET A 119 2.85 -5.88 11.89
N ARG A 120 2.11 -5.75 12.99
CA ARG A 120 2.54 -5.06 14.20
C ARG A 120 2.09 -5.79 15.47
N ASN A 121 3.04 -6.10 16.38
CA ASN A 121 2.76 -6.82 17.63
C ASN A 121 2.49 -5.93 18.86
N THR A 122 2.98 -4.69 18.89
CA THR A 122 2.92 -3.83 20.11
C THR A 122 1.84 -2.76 20.02
N LYS A 123 0.99 -2.65 21.04
CA LYS A 123 0.10 -1.50 21.27
C LYS A 123 0.89 -0.41 22.01
N THR A 124 0.85 0.82 21.48
CA THR A 124 1.41 2.03 22.10
C THR A 124 0.34 3.08 22.16
#